data_AF-A0A0E3UY68-F1
#
_entry.id   AF-A0A0E3UY68-F1
#
_cell.length_a   1.000
_cell.length_b   1.000
_cell.length_c   1.000
_cell.angle_alpha   90.00
_cell.angle_beta   90.00
_cell.angle_gamma   90.00
#
_symmetry.space_group_name_H-M   'P 1'
#
loop_
_entity.id
_entity.type
_entity.pdbx_description
1 polymer ?
#
loop_
_entity_poly.entity_id
_entity_poly.type
_entity_poly.pdbx_seq_one_letter_code
_entity_poly.pdbx_strand_id
1 'polypeptide(L)'
;MENPNLENWDEERYKELNTYFRIKIELMLRTNPHLLAQQQESTLHLRELVAEFNEGDKERWDEFMRLDKLKLEADMWDHLHGKGTRYRPGLGFTNPEDDTTW
;
A
#
# COMPACT_ATOMS: atom_id res chain seq x y z
N MET A 1 -26.80 0.39 3.52
CA MET A 1 -25.75 0.40 4.53
C MET A 1 -24.52 0.94 3.86
N GLU A 2 -24.10 2.12 4.30
CA GLU A 2 -22.83 2.75 3.96
C GLU A 2 -21.76 2.15 4.87
N ASN A 3 -20.54 1.98 4.36
CA ASN A 3 -19.46 1.33 5.07
C ASN A 3 -18.86 2.34 6.08
N PRO A 4 -19.05 2.17 7.39
CA PRO A 4 -18.61 3.15 8.39
C PRO A 4 -17.07 3.29 8.44
N ASN A 5 -16.35 2.33 7.86
CA ASN A 5 -14.89 2.36 7.77
C ASN A 5 -14.37 3.36 6.71
N LEU A 6 -15.20 3.75 5.74
CA LEU A 6 -14.84 4.78 4.74
C LEU A 6 -14.97 6.21 5.29
N GLU A 7 -15.63 6.41 6.44
CA GLU A 7 -15.88 7.74 7.01
C GLU A 7 -14.57 8.44 7.45
N ASN A 8 -13.50 7.67 7.70
CA ASN A 8 -12.17 8.15 8.05
C ASN A 8 -11.11 7.80 6.98
N TRP A 9 -11.54 7.39 5.78
CA TRP A 9 -10.64 7.05 4.69
C TRP A 9 -10.19 8.32 3.97
N ASP A 10 -8.92 8.68 4.14
CA ASP A 10 -8.28 9.76 3.40
C ASP A 10 -7.55 9.20 2.18
N GLU A 11 -8.28 9.13 1.05
CA GLU A 11 -7.76 8.59 -0.21
C GLU A 11 -6.58 9.42 -0.75
N GLU A 12 -6.66 10.74 -0.63
CA GLU A 12 -5.63 11.65 -1.13
C GLU A 12 -4.33 11.44 -0.36
N ARG A 13 -4.42 11.37 0.97
CA ARG A 13 -3.28 11.09 1.85
C ARG A 13 -2.69 9.71 1.60
N TYR A 14 -3.53 8.70 1.41
CA TYR A 14 -3.07 7.35 1.08
C TYR A 14 -2.31 7.32 -0.25
N LYS A 15 -2.82 7.97 -1.31
CA LYS A 15 -2.14 8.07 -2.61
C LYS A 15 -0.82 8.83 -2.53
N GLU A 16 -0.77 9.90 -1.74
CA GLU A 16 0.45 10.68 -1.47
C GLU A 16 1.51 9.79 -0.81
N LEU A 17 1.16 9.12 0.30
CA LEU A 17 2.07 8.24 1.04
C LEU A 17 2.50 7.04 0.19
N ASN A 18 1.60 6.42 -0.56
CA ASN A 18 1.92 5.30 -1.44
C ASN A 18 2.94 5.72 -2.52
N THR A 19 2.70 6.86 -3.18
CA THR A 19 3.62 7.44 -4.16
C THR A 19 4.98 7.76 -3.53
N TYR A 20 4.95 8.38 -2.35
CA TYR A 20 6.16 8.72 -1.60
C TYR A 20 7.02 7.49 -1.31
N PHE A 21 6.42 6.45 -0.74
CA PHE A 21 7.14 5.22 -0.41
C PHE A 21 7.60 4.46 -1.64
N ARG A 22 6.82 4.44 -2.72
CA ARG A 22 7.22 3.82 -3.99
C ARG A 22 8.47 4.48 -4.57
N ILE A 23 8.49 5.82 -4.64
CA ILE A 23 9.65 6.57 -5.11
C ILE A 23 10.85 6.35 -4.17
N LYS A 24 10.61 6.37 -2.86
CA LYS A 24 11.67 6.23 -1.86
C LYS A 24 12.33 4.85 -1.89
N ILE A 25 11.53 3.80 -1.94
CA ILE A 25 12.02 2.42 -2.07
C ILE A 25 12.77 2.27 -3.39
N GLU A 26 12.25 2.80 -4.50
CA GLU A 26 12.95 2.76 -5.79
C GLU A 26 14.30 3.49 -5.73
N LEU A 27 14.35 4.66 -5.09
CA LEU A 27 15.59 5.41 -4.90
C LEU A 27 16.58 4.64 -4.03
N MET A 28 16.12 4.03 -2.94
CA MET A 28 16.95 3.20 -2.05
C MET A 28 17.51 1.95 -2.76
N LEU A 29 16.71 1.31 -3.62
CA LEU A 29 17.13 0.18 -4.44
C LEU A 29 18.19 0.61 -5.47
N ARG A 30 18.04 1.80 -6.06
CA ARG A 30 19.03 2.36 -7.00
C ARG A 30 20.33 2.77 -6.31
N THR A 31 20.26 3.33 -5.10
CA THR A 31 21.45 3.76 -4.35
C THR A 31 22.19 2.60 -3.68
N ASN A 32 21.51 1.49 -3.40
CA ASN A 32 22.08 0.31 -2.75
C ASN A 32 22.03 -0.90 -3.69
N PRO A 33 23.07 -1.12 -4.52
CA PRO A 33 23.10 -2.24 -5.47
C PRO A 33 23.02 -3.63 -4.79
N HIS A 34 23.35 -3.72 -3.50
CA HIS A 34 23.16 -4.94 -2.68
C HIS A 34 21.69 -5.29 -2.44
N LEU A 35 20.83 -4.28 -2.27
CA LEU A 35 19.38 -4.49 -2.12
C LEU A 35 18.74 -4.85 -3.47
N LEU A 36 19.27 -4.33 -4.57
CA LEU A 36 18.82 -4.70 -5.92
C LEU A 36 19.07 -6.20 -6.21
N ALA A 37 20.22 -6.73 -5.76
CA ALA A 37 20.53 -8.16 -5.87
C ALA A 37 19.60 -9.02 -5.01
N GLN A 38 19.31 -8.60 -3.78
CA GLN A 38 18.35 -9.29 -2.90
C GLN A 38 16.89 -9.21 -3.40
N GLN A 39 16.53 -8.13 -4.09
CA GLN A 39 15.21 -8.01 -4.74
C GLN A 39 15.07 -9.04 -5.87
N GLN A 40 16.12 -9.25 -6.68
CA GLN A 40 16.12 -10.27 -7.73
C GLN A 40 16.05 -11.69 -7.16
N GLU A 41 16.63 -11.92 -5.98
CA GLU A 41 16.53 -13.19 -5.25
C GLU A 41 15.22 -13.36 -4.47
N SER A 42 14.29 -12.40 -4.52
CA SER A 42 13.01 -12.39 -3.77
C SER A 42 13.16 -12.55 -2.25
N THR A 43 14.37 -12.34 -1.71
CA THR A 43 14.66 -12.40 -0.27
C THR A 43 14.53 -11.06 0.41
N LEU A 44 14.39 -9.98 -0.37
CA LEU A 44 14.22 -8.64 0.15
C LEU A 44 12.85 -8.48 0.82
N HIS A 45 12.82 -8.42 2.15
CA HIS A 45 11.60 -8.13 2.87
C HIS A 45 11.40 -6.61 2.99
N LEU A 46 10.19 -6.14 2.66
CA LEU A 46 9.80 -4.72 2.82
C LEU A 46 10.09 -4.19 4.23
N ARG A 47 10.02 -5.09 5.23
CA ARG A 47 10.32 -4.82 6.64
C ARG A 47 11.78 -4.41 6.88
N GLU A 48 12.73 -4.95 6.11
CA GLU A 48 14.15 -4.61 6.21
C GLU A 48 14.42 -3.25 5.55
N LEU A 49 13.77 -2.96 4.43
CA LEU A 49 13.81 -1.61 3.81
C LEU A 49 13.29 -0.52 4.74
N VAL A 50 12.17 -0.78 5.42
CA VAL A 50 11.57 0.16 6.38
C VAL A 50 12.44 0.30 7.64
N ALA A 51 13.26 -0.70 7.99
CA ALA A 51 14.17 -0.58 9.12
C ALA A 51 15.25 0.51 8.88
N GLU A 52 15.68 0.66 7.62
CA GLU A 52 16.67 1.64 7.16
C GLU A 52 16.07 3.06 6.98
N PHE A 53 14.76 3.22 7.12
CA PHE A 53 14.12 4.53 7.05
C PHE A 53 14.50 5.42 8.24
N ASN A 54 14.53 6.73 8.00
CA ASN A 54 14.72 7.70 9.08
C ASN A 54 13.47 7.74 10.00
N GLU A 55 13.58 8.37 11.16
CA GLU A 55 12.44 8.44 12.11
C GLU A 55 11.20 9.10 11.49
N GLY A 56 11.35 10.18 10.74
CA GLY A 56 10.21 10.86 10.10
C GLY A 56 9.53 10.03 9.01
N ASP A 57 10.27 9.17 8.33
CA ASP A 57 9.74 8.23 7.35
C ASP A 57 9.03 7.06 8.04
N LYS A 58 9.52 6.61 9.19
CA LYS A 58 8.86 5.58 10.00
C LYS A 58 7.52 6.07 10.51
N GLU A 59 7.43 7.32 10.98
CA GLU A 59 6.15 7.91 11.38
C GLU A 59 5.14 7.96 10.23
N ARG A 60 5.58 8.35 9.03
CA ARG A 60 4.75 8.33 7.81
C ARG A 60 4.38 6.92 7.38
N TRP A 61 5.25 5.95 7.63
CA TRP A 61 5.01 4.55 7.31
C TRP A 61 3.95 3.96 8.23
N ASP A 62 4.01 4.26 9.53
CA ASP A 62 2.95 3.93 10.48
C ASP A 62 1.61 4.60 10.15
N GLU A 63 1.62 5.83 9.63
CA GLU A 63 0.43 6.49 9.07
C GLU A 63 -0.11 5.72 7.85
N PHE A 64 0.74 5.36 6.90
CA PHE A 64 0.38 4.59 5.72
C PHE A 64 -0.22 3.22 6.08
N MET A 65 0.42 2.48 6.98
CA MET A 65 -0.06 1.15 7.42
C MET A 65 -1.42 1.23 8.11
N ARG A 66 -1.71 2.32 8.84
CA ARG A 66 -3.02 2.54 9.45
C ARG A 66 -4.09 2.76 8.39
N LEU A 67 -3.80 3.58 7.38
CA LEU A 67 -4.71 3.80 6.25
C LEU A 67 -4.91 2.52 5.43
N ASP A 68 -3.84 1.81 5.09
CA ASP A 68 -3.90 0.53 4.35
C ASP A 68 -4.77 -0.50 5.06
N LYS A 69 -4.66 -0.60 6.40
CA LYS A 69 -5.53 -1.46 7.20
C LYS A 69 -7.00 -1.05 7.12
N LEU A 70 -7.30 0.25 7.20
CA LEU A 70 -8.67 0.75 7.05
C LEU A 70 -9.23 0.45 5.67
N LYS A 71 -8.42 0.58 4.61
CA LYS A 71 -8.81 0.20 3.25
C LYS A 71 -9.13 -1.27 3.15
N LEU A 72 -8.26 -2.12 3.70
CA LEU A 72 -8.44 -3.57 3.69
C LEU A 72 -9.72 -3.97 4.45
N GLU A 73 -9.97 -3.38 5.61
CA GLU A 73 -11.20 -3.61 6.39
C GLU A 73 -12.45 -3.14 5.64
N ALA A 74 -12.37 -1.99 4.96
CA ALA A 74 -13.45 -1.49 4.11
C ALA A 74 -13.72 -2.43 2.93
N ASP A 75 -12.68 -2.80 2.18
CA ASP A 75 -12.77 -3.71 1.03
C ASP A 75 -13.30 -5.10 1.44
N MET A 76 -12.86 -5.62 2.60
CA MET A 76 -13.37 -6.87 3.16
C MET A 76 -14.86 -6.76 3.53
N TRP A 77 -15.26 -5.65 4.15
CA TRP A 77 -16.66 -5.42 4.51
C TRP A 77 -17.53 -5.35 3.25
N ASP A 78 -17.10 -4.60 2.24
CA ASP A 78 -17.83 -4.51 0.97
C ASP A 78 -17.91 -5.86 0.25
N HIS A 79 -16.83 -6.65 0.28
CA HIS A 79 -16.81 -8.02 -0.24
C HIS A 79 -17.82 -8.94 0.46
N LEU A 80 -17.86 -8.92 1.80
CA LEU A 80 -18.77 -9.74 2.61
C LEU A 80 -20.24 -9.32 2.43
N HIS A 81 -20.50 -8.04 2.17
CA HIS A 81 -21.84 -7.50 1.96
C HIS A 81 -22.29 -7.51 0.49
N GLY A 82 -21.52 -8.14 -0.41
CA GLY A 82 -21.89 -8.33 -1.82
C GLY A 82 -21.95 -7.04 -2.63
N LYS A 83 -21.42 -5.93 -2.10
CA LYS A 83 -21.28 -4.63 -2.77
C LYS A 83 -19.85 -4.37 -3.26
N GLY A 84 -18.91 -5.22 -2.86
CA GLY A 84 -17.49 -4.97 -3.00
C GLY A 84 -16.88 -5.50 -4.27
N THR A 85 -15.75 -4.87 -4.52
CA THR A 85 -14.75 -5.13 -5.51
C THR A 85 -14.31 -6.60 -5.51
N ARG A 86 -14.22 -7.23 -6.69
CA ARG A 86 -13.79 -8.63 -6.79
C ARG A 86 -12.34 -8.75 -6.34
N TYR A 87 -12.10 -9.59 -5.33
CA TYR A 87 -10.74 -10.00 -4.97
C TYR A 87 -10.12 -10.78 -6.14
N ARG A 88 -9.04 -10.26 -6.70
CA ARG A 88 -8.21 -10.95 -7.70
C ARG A 88 -6.94 -11.44 -7.03
N PRO A 89 -6.69 -12.77 -6.98
CA PRO A 89 -5.42 -13.31 -6.49
C PRO A 89 -4.24 -12.68 -7.25
N GLY A 90 -3.32 -12.03 -6.54
CA GLY A 90 -2.15 -11.35 -7.12
C GLY A 90 -2.31 -9.84 -7.34
N LEU A 91 -3.53 -9.30 -7.38
CA LEU A 91 -3.78 -7.84 -7.45
C LEU A 91 -4.53 -7.28 -6.23
N GLY A 92 -5.19 -8.12 -5.43
CA GLY A 92 -6.01 -7.67 -4.29
C GLY A 92 -7.42 -7.27 -4.73
N PHE A 93 -8.05 -6.36 -3.98
CA PHE A 93 -9.36 -5.81 -4.31
C PHE A 93 -9.20 -4.70 -5.37
N THR A 94 -9.54 -4.98 -6.63
CA THR A 94 -9.32 -4.06 -7.77
C THR A 94 -10.58 -3.28 -8.14
N ASN A 95 -10.68 -2.00 -7.77
CA ASN A 95 -11.85 -1.18 -8.10
C ASN A 95 -12.05 -1.16 -9.63
N PRO A 96 -13.26 -1.47 -10.14
CA PRO A 96 -13.51 -1.46 -11.58
C PRO A 96 -13.39 -0.06 -12.21
N GLU A 97 -13.41 1.01 -11.40
CA GLU A 97 -13.23 2.40 -11.85
C GLU A 97 -11.75 2.80 -12.02
N ASP A 98 -10.81 2.08 -11.41
CA ASP A 98 -9.36 2.28 -11.61
C ASP A 98 -8.85 1.60 -12.91
N ASP A 99 -9.69 0.79 -13.58
CA ASP A 99 -9.36 0.04 -14.81
C ASP A 99 -9.51 0.89 -16.10
N THR A 100 -9.48 2.22 -15.97
CA THR A 100 -9.52 3.17 -17.11
C THR A 100 -8.45 4.24 -17.01
N THR A 101 -7.17 3.87 -17.17
CA THR A 101 -6.20 4.72 -17.88
C THR A 101 -4.99 3.89 -18.30
N TRP A 102 -4.87 3.70 -19.62
CA TRP A 102 -3.77 3.04 -20.32
C TRP A 102 -2.61 4.01 -20.56
#